data_AF-A0A522RM71-F1
#
_entry.id   AF-A0A522RM71-F1
#
_cell.length_a   1.000
_cell.length_b   1.000
_cell.length_c   1.000
_cell.angle_alpha   90.00
_cell.angle_beta   90.00
_cell.angle_gamma   90.00
#
_symmetry.space_group_name_H-M   'P 1'
#
loop_
_entity.id
_entity.type
_entity.pdbx_description
1 polymer ?
#
loop_
_entity_poly.entity_id
_entity_poly.type
_entity_poly.pdbx_seq_one_letter_code
_entity_poly.pdbx_strand_id
1 'polypeptide(L)'
;MGLRLVYDDLDLSLDLPGVPAVAEAIGMQIERCLVPGGASGFAWRLIGELTNMLDADLQPPSPQQMTIATLIAKTLNVSLPGEALRYRGCMTEFLDRYQPLLDARYPSMRGFIGSKRPGQ
;
A
#
# COMPACT_ATOMS: atom_id res chain seq x y z
N MET A 1 -4.16 -16.68 26.68
CA MET A 1 -4.84 -15.53 26.04
C MET A 1 -4.24 -15.38 24.66
N GLY A 2 -5.07 -15.19 23.63
CA GLY A 2 -4.63 -15.11 22.24
C GLY A 2 -5.27 -13.91 21.55
N LEU A 3 -4.62 -13.41 20.50
CA LEU A 3 -5.17 -12.40 19.62
C LEU A 3 -5.41 -13.01 18.25
N ARG A 4 -6.41 -12.48 17.54
CA ARG A 4 -6.79 -12.92 16.21
C ARG A 4 -7.07 -11.70 15.35
N LEU A 5 -6.58 -11.69 14.13
CA LEU A 5 -7.03 -10.78 13.08
C LEU A 5 -8.22 -11.43 12.39
N VAL A 6 -9.31 -10.67 12.24
CA VAL A 6 -10.53 -11.12 11.57
C VAL A 6 -10.79 -10.20 10.39
N TYR A 7 -11.05 -10.79 9.23
CA TYR A 7 -11.55 -10.09 8.07
C TYR A 7 -12.97 -10.59 7.79
N ASP A 8 -13.96 -9.84 8.29
CA ASP A 8 -15.37 -10.22 8.28
C ASP A 8 -15.94 -10.43 6.87
N ASP A 9 -15.59 -9.57 5.89
CA ASP A 9 -16.15 -9.67 4.54
C ASP A 9 -15.76 -10.96 3.81
N LEU A 10 -14.59 -11.52 4.14
CA LEU A 10 -14.06 -12.73 3.51
C LEU A 10 -14.18 -13.96 4.42
N ASP A 11 -14.75 -13.81 5.63
CA ASP A 11 -14.79 -14.85 6.66
C ASP A 11 -13.41 -15.48 6.93
N LEU A 12 -12.36 -14.65 6.90
CA LEU A 12 -10.99 -15.08 7.14
C LEU A 12 -10.57 -14.71 8.56
N SER A 13 -9.80 -15.58 9.19
CA SER A 13 -9.14 -15.26 10.45
C SER A 13 -7.74 -15.81 10.52
N LEU A 14 -6.86 -15.06 11.19
CA LEU A 14 -5.48 -15.42 11.44
C LEU A 14 -5.20 -15.32 12.94
N ASP A 15 -4.89 -16.46 13.55
CA ASP A 15 -4.45 -16.50 14.94
C ASP A 15 -3.03 -15.95 15.04
N LEU A 16 -2.84 -14.95 15.90
CA LEU A 16 -1.54 -14.32 16.10
C LEU A 16 -0.76 -15.08 17.17
N PRO A 17 0.42 -15.65 16.86
CA PRO A 17 1.30 -16.20 17.87
C PRO A 17 1.79 -15.05 18.75
N GLY A 18 1.70 -15.20 20.07
CA GLY A 18 1.99 -14.09 20.98
C GLY A 18 2.45 -14.51 22.37
N VAL A 19 3.20 -13.60 22.98
CA VAL A 19 3.53 -13.64 24.42
C VAL A 19 2.34 -13.09 25.20
N PRO A 20 1.87 -13.75 26.28
CA PRO A 20 0.67 -13.32 27.02
C PRO A 20 0.66 -11.85 27.43
N ALA A 21 1.81 -11.31 27.86
CA ALA A 21 1.94 -9.90 28.26
C ALA A 21 1.69 -8.90 27.11
N VAL A 22 2.07 -9.25 25.88
CA VAL A 22 1.81 -8.40 24.70
C VAL A 22 0.33 -8.42 24.35
N ALA A 23 -0.31 -9.59 24.41
CA ALA A 23 -1.73 -9.73 24.17
C ALA A 23 -2.57 -8.91 25.16
N GLU A 24 -2.20 -8.95 26.43
CA GLU A 24 -2.83 -8.14 27.49
C GLU A 24 -2.66 -6.64 27.25
N ALA A 25 -1.44 -6.18 26.94
CA ALA A 25 -1.19 -4.77 26.66
C ALA A 25 -1.97 -4.26 25.43
N ILE A 26 -2.10 -5.07 24.38
CA ILE A 26 -2.93 -4.75 23.20
C ILE A 26 -4.40 -4.64 23.60
N GLY A 27 -4.91 -5.58 24.42
CA GLY A 27 -6.26 -5.52 24.97
C GLY A 27 -6.53 -4.19 25.70
N MET A 28 -5.62 -3.77 26.57
CA MET A 28 -5.71 -2.48 27.27
C MET A 28 -5.73 -1.28 26.30
N GLN A 29 -4.98 -1.33 25.19
CA GLN A 29 -5.02 -0.25 24.19
C GLN A 29 -6.35 -0.23 23.41
N ILE A 30 -6.91 -1.40 23.09
CA ILE A 30 -8.22 -1.52 22.45
C ILE A 30 -9.31 -0.94 23.36
N GLU A 31 -9.32 -1.30 24.65
CA GLU A 31 -10.27 -0.75 25.63
C GLU A 31 -10.20 0.78 25.69
N ARG A 32 -8.99 1.35 25.70
CA ARG A 32 -8.78 2.81 25.67
C ARG A 32 -9.28 3.47 24.38
N CYS A 33 -9.30 2.78 23.25
CA CYS A 33 -9.87 3.29 21.99
C CYS A 33 -11.41 3.28 21.98
N LEU A 34 -12.04 2.35 22.73
CA LEU A 34 -13.49 2.22 22.78
C LEU A 34 -14.17 3.22 23.72
N VAL A 35 -13.42 3.83 24.63
CA VAL A 35 -13.92 4.90 25.50
C VAL A 35 -14.22 6.16 24.66
N PRO A 36 -15.38 6.82 24.83
CA PRO A 36 -15.67 8.09 24.16
C PRO A 36 -14.61 9.16 24.45
N GLY A 37 -14.06 9.78 23.40
CA GLY A 37 -12.93 10.71 23.53
C GLY A 37 -11.56 10.03 23.74
N GLY A 38 -11.53 8.70 23.67
CA GLY A 38 -10.35 7.86 23.81
C GLY A 38 -9.35 8.01 22.66
N ALA A 39 -8.16 7.47 22.86
CA ALA A 39 -7.01 7.65 21.98
C ALA A 39 -7.16 6.88 20.66
N SER A 40 -7.77 7.50 19.66
CA SER A 40 -7.87 6.98 18.28
C SER A 40 -6.51 6.72 17.61
N GLY A 41 -5.44 7.31 18.15
CA GLY A 41 -4.10 7.19 17.58
C GLY A 41 -3.53 5.76 17.59
N PHE A 42 -3.98 4.86 18.47
CA PHE A 42 -3.50 3.48 18.43
C PHE A 42 -3.95 2.74 17.16
N ALA A 43 -5.23 2.82 16.79
CA ALA A 43 -5.75 2.20 15.58
C ALA A 43 -5.03 2.72 14.32
N TRP A 44 -4.78 4.03 14.25
CA TRP A 44 -4.04 4.65 13.14
C TRP A 44 -2.57 4.23 13.07
N ARG A 45 -1.89 4.09 14.21
CA ARG A 45 -0.53 3.56 14.23
C ARG A 45 -0.51 2.09 13.82
N LEU A 46 -1.46 1.30 14.32
CA LEU A 46 -1.56 -0.13 14.01
C LEU A 46 -1.77 -0.36 12.51
N ILE A 47 -2.69 0.38 11.87
CA ILE A 47 -2.89 0.23 10.42
C ILE A 47 -1.66 0.66 9.62
N GLY A 48 -0.92 1.68 10.09
CA GLY A 48 0.34 2.08 9.49
C GLY A 48 1.39 0.97 9.52
N GLU A 49 1.58 0.33 10.68
CA GLU A 49 2.49 -0.80 10.82
C GLU A 49 2.04 -2.02 9.99
N LEU A 50 0.75 -2.36 10.02
CA LEU A 50 0.21 -3.44 9.20
C LEU A 50 0.42 -3.20 7.71
N THR A 51 0.25 -1.96 7.24
CA THR A 51 0.50 -1.58 5.84
C THR A 51 1.96 -1.78 5.46
N ASN A 52 2.89 -1.46 6.36
CA ASN A 52 4.32 -1.65 6.14
C ASN A 52 4.73 -3.13 6.12
N MET A 53 3.95 -4.01 6.76
CA MET A 53 4.18 -5.46 6.77
C MET A 53 3.65 -6.17 5.53
N LEU A 54 2.83 -5.51 4.70
CA LEU A 54 2.34 -6.10 3.46
C LEU A 54 3.47 -6.38 2.47
N ASP A 55 3.29 -7.43 1.68
CA ASP A 55 4.15 -7.71 0.54
C ASP A 55 4.27 -6.47 -0.37
N ALA A 56 5.45 -6.30 -0.97
CA ALA A 56 5.84 -5.05 -1.62
C ALA A 56 4.91 -4.66 -2.78
N ASP A 57 4.27 -5.62 -3.43
CA ASP A 57 3.29 -5.47 -4.50
C ASP A 57 1.89 -5.10 -4.00
N LEU A 58 1.51 -5.54 -2.81
CA LEU A 58 0.23 -5.23 -2.16
C LEU A 58 0.24 -3.87 -1.46
N GLN A 59 1.40 -3.29 -1.22
CA GLN A 59 1.53 -1.93 -0.69
C GLN A 59 0.99 -0.88 -1.67
N PRO A 60 0.61 0.32 -1.21
CA PRO A 60 0.18 1.39 -2.09
C PRO A 60 1.30 1.87 -3.03
N PRO A 61 0.94 2.35 -4.24
CA PRO A 61 1.87 3.01 -5.15
C PRO A 61 2.56 4.22 -4.50
N SER A 62 3.81 4.46 -4.89
CA SER A 62 4.53 5.67 -4.44
C SER A 62 3.98 6.95 -5.10
N PRO A 63 4.14 8.12 -4.47
CA PRO A 63 3.74 9.40 -5.07
C PRO A 63 4.40 9.65 -6.44
N GLN A 64 5.63 9.19 -6.63
CA GLN A 64 6.34 9.28 -7.90
C GLN A 64 5.67 8.41 -8.97
N GLN A 65 5.37 7.15 -8.66
CA GLN A 65 4.65 6.25 -9.57
C GLN A 65 3.28 6.82 -9.96
N MET A 66 2.52 7.37 -9.01
CA MET A 66 1.23 8.02 -9.29
C MET A 66 1.35 9.20 -10.26
N THR A 67 2.38 10.02 -10.06
CA THR A 67 2.66 11.17 -10.94
C THR A 67 2.96 10.71 -12.36
N ILE A 68 3.84 9.73 -12.52
CA ILE A 68 4.22 9.17 -13.82
C ILE A 68 3.02 8.51 -14.50
N ALA A 69 2.29 7.66 -13.78
CA ALA A 69 1.14 6.95 -14.32
C ALA A 69 0.05 7.91 -14.80
N THR A 70 -0.19 8.99 -14.06
CA THR A 70 -1.14 10.04 -14.48
C THR A 70 -0.68 10.75 -15.74
N LEU A 71 0.62 11.03 -15.88
CA LEU A 71 1.18 11.62 -17.09
C LEU A 71 1.02 10.68 -18.29
N ILE A 72 1.37 9.40 -18.12
CA ILE A 72 1.21 8.37 -19.16
C ILE A 72 -0.25 8.27 -19.60
N ALA A 73 -1.18 8.14 -18.65
CA ALA A 73 -2.61 8.01 -18.93
C ALA A 73 -3.14 9.16 -19.78
N LYS A 74 -2.77 10.40 -19.41
CA LYS A 74 -3.14 11.61 -20.17
C LYS A 74 -2.50 11.66 -21.54
N THR A 75 -1.20 11.41 -21.65
CA THR A 75 -0.44 11.59 -22.89
C THR A 75 -0.76 10.51 -23.93
N LEU A 76 -0.96 9.27 -23.50
CA LEU A 76 -1.30 8.16 -24.37
C LEU A 76 -2.82 7.97 -24.54
N ASN A 77 -3.63 8.78 -23.85
CA ASN A 77 -5.09 8.68 -23.81
C ASN A 77 -5.56 7.25 -23.43
N VAL A 78 -4.94 6.69 -22.39
CA VAL A 78 -5.27 5.37 -21.83
C VAL A 78 -5.86 5.52 -20.44
N SER A 79 -6.75 4.60 -20.07
CA SER A 79 -7.32 4.58 -18.71
C SER A 79 -6.32 4.01 -17.71
N LEU A 80 -6.27 4.60 -16.51
CA LEU A 80 -5.49 4.08 -15.38
C LEU A 80 -6.37 3.08 -14.60
N PRO A 81 -6.01 1.80 -14.52
CA PRO A 81 -6.81 0.80 -13.81
C PRO A 81 -6.99 1.15 -12.34
N GLY A 82 -8.18 0.88 -11.78
CA GLY A 82 -8.46 1.13 -10.36
C GLY A 82 -7.53 0.36 -9.42
N GLU A 83 -7.10 -0.83 -9.81
CA GLU A 83 -6.13 -1.64 -9.06
C GLU A 83 -4.73 -1.03 -9.08
N ALA A 84 -4.31 -0.40 -10.18
CA ALA A 84 -3.04 0.32 -10.25
C ALA A 84 -3.01 1.54 -9.33
N LEU A 85 -4.17 2.11 -8.96
CA LEU A 85 -4.26 3.17 -7.95
C LEU A 85 -4.12 2.65 -6.52
N ARG A 86 -4.33 1.33 -6.31
CA ARG A 86 -4.41 0.71 -4.97
C ARG A 86 -3.17 -0.11 -4.63
N TYR A 87 -2.62 -0.82 -5.61
CA TYR A 87 -1.56 -1.80 -5.42
C TYR A 87 -0.34 -1.47 -6.26
N ARG A 88 0.84 -1.49 -5.63
CA ARG A 88 2.12 -1.20 -6.26
C ARG A 88 2.47 -2.21 -7.35
N GLY A 89 2.08 -3.46 -7.21
CA GLY A 89 2.25 -4.50 -8.25
C GLY A 89 1.56 -4.09 -9.54
N CYS A 90 0.24 -3.88 -9.49
CA CYS A 90 -0.55 -3.41 -10.63
C CYS A 90 -0.06 -2.08 -11.21
N MET A 91 0.42 -1.17 -10.34
CA MET A 91 1.04 0.08 -10.80
C MET A 91 2.33 -0.18 -11.59
N THR A 92 3.18 -1.07 -11.09
CA THR A 92 4.45 -1.40 -11.75
C THR A 92 4.18 -2.03 -13.12
N GLU A 93 3.22 -2.96 -13.21
CA GLU A 93 2.79 -3.54 -14.48
C GLU A 93 2.26 -2.49 -15.46
N PHE A 94 1.46 -1.53 -14.99
CA PHE A 94 0.98 -0.42 -15.81
C PHE A 94 2.14 0.43 -16.34
N LEU A 95 3.07 0.80 -15.47
CA LEU A 95 4.23 1.61 -15.85
C LEU A 95 5.12 0.87 -16.84
N ASP A 96 5.45 -0.40 -16.59
CA ASP A 96 6.29 -1.21 -17.48
C ASP A 96 5.68 -1.38 -18.87
N ARG A 97 4.35 -1.49 -18.94
CA ARG A 97 3.61 -1.60 -20.20
C ARG A 97 3.66 -0.32 -21.03
N TYR A 98 3.47 0.84 -20.41
CA TYR A 98 3.20 2.09 -21.14
C TYR A 98 4.37 3.08 -21.17
N GLN A 99 5.32 2.97 -20.24
CA GLN A 99 6.50 3.83 -20.21
C GLN A 99 7.31 3.79 -21.52
N PRO A 100 7.56 2.62 -22.14
CA PRO A 100 8.30 2.58 -23.41
C PRO A 100 7.58 3.31 -24.56
N LEU A 101 6.24 3.33 -24.55
CA LEU A 101 5.44 4.02 -25.56
C LEU A 101 5.49 5.53 -25.37
N LEU A 102 5.51 6.00 -24.12
CA LEU A 102 5.71 7.41 -23.82
C LEU A 102 7.11 7.88 -24.28
N ASP A 103 8.15 7.10 -23.99
CA ASP A 103 9.53 7.39 -24.37
C ASP A 103 9.74 7.41 -25.90
N ALA A 104 9.06 6.52 -26.63
CA ALA A 104 9.09 6.51 -28.09
C ALA A 104 8.44 7.76 -28.70
N ARG A 105 7.37 8.27 -28.08
CA ARG A 105 6.66 9.48 -28.52
C ARG A 105 7.40 10.77 -28.14
N TYR A 106 8.11 10.76 -27.02
CA TYR A 106 8.88 11.90 -26.52
C TYR A 106 10.29 11.47 -26.06
N PRO A 107 11.24 11.32 -27.01
CA PRO A 107 12.60 10.89 -26.68
C PRO A 107 13.32 11.82 -25.70
N SER A 108 12.93 13.09 -25.65
CA SER A 108 13.42 14.10 -24.70
C SER A 108 13.00 13.84 -23.23
N MET A 109 12.00 13.00 -22.98
CA MET A 109 11.53 12.64 -21.64
C MET A 109 12.21 11.41 -21.03
N ARG A 110 13.08 10.70 -21.78
CA ARG A 110 13.75 9.45 -21.35
C ARG A 110 14.51 9.53 -20.01
N GLY A 111 14.89 10.72 -19.55
CA GLY A 111 15.65 10.93 -18.31
C GLY A 111 14.83 11.36 -17.11
N PHE A 112 13.58 11.79 -17.29
CA PHE A 112 12.74 12.30 -16.18
C PHE A 112 12.16 11.17 -15.31
N ILE A 113 12.11 9.95 -15.85
CA ILE A 113 11.29 8.88 -15.30
C ILE A 113 12.14 7.66 -14.86
N GLY A 114 13.39 7.59 -15.30
CA GLY A 114 14.30 6.49 -15.00
C GLY A 114 15.53 6.92 -14.19
N SER A 115 15.39 7.22 -12.91
CA SER A 115 16.53 7.11 -11.99
C SER A 115 16.12 6.56 -10.63
N LYS A 116 16.35 5.24 -10.52
CA LYS A 116 16.63 4.39 -9.35
C LYS A 116 15.76 3.13 -9.38
N ARG A 117 16.31 2.08 -10.01
CA ARG A 117 16.14 0.73 -9.46
C ARG A 117 17.17 0.59 -8.32
N PRO A 118 16.78 0.41 -7.06
CA PRO A 118 17.69 -0.07 -6.03
C PRO A 118 17.62 -1.60 -5.95
N GLY A 119 18.73 -2.27 -6.35
CA GLY A 119 19.12 -3.68 -6.11
C GLY A 119 18.21 -4.78 -6.68
N GLN A 120 18.65 -5.95 -7.18
CA GLN A 120 19.89 -6.73 -7.08
C GLN A 120 20.64 -6.63 -5.77
#